data_AF-A0A4Z0H701-F1
#
_entry.id   AF-A0A4Z0H701-F1
#
_cell.length_a   1.000
_cell.length_b   1.000
_cell.length_c   1.000
_cell.angle_alpha   90.00
_cell.angle_beta   90.00
_cell.angle_gamma   90.00
#
_symmetry.space_group_name_H-M   'P 1'
#
loop_
_entity.id
_entity.type
_entity.pdbx_description
1 polymer ?
#
loop_
_entity_poly.entity_id
_entity_poly.type
_entity_poly.pdbx_seq_one_letter_code
_entity_poly.pdbx_strand_id
1 'polypeptide(L)'
;MEDRTLGALGFGAAPREEPLCYPGRPVTTPMLLCGDVLWPLEVRPGPPGGWAVTGPGGPEPLDALLARLGQRGSAHRCPVLAVGSNASPAQLRHKLARRGIGVAVPLVPVRVRGISVGVSAHIGPAGYVPTAPFPDPGAERELVVCWFDEEQLRVVDAGEFGYRRPLLSGSAVPLLLPSGERLPGAYLYESGHGVLAGPDGLPRPGGGDQAALLTALLAGSARLRALLGPDPRSWVRRVRAQEAVGVEGTRILAAEGWRLRLPGLGTFQGR
;
A
#
# COMPACT_ATOMS: atom_id res chain seq x y z
N MET A 1 3.52 24.01 20.03
CA MET A 1 3.23 23.57 18.65
C MET A 1 2.99 22.07 18.74
N GLU A 2 1.90 21.56 18.16
CA GLU A 2 1.59 20.13 18.20
C GLU A 2 2.69 19.33 17.49
N ASP A 3 3.17 18.24 18.12
CA ASP A 3 4.17 17.36 17.51
C ASP A 3 3.52 16.57 16.38
N ARG A 4 3.95 16.85 15.14
CA ARG A 4 3.40 16.25 13.91
C ARG A 4 4.25 15.09 13.38
N THR A 5 5.23 14.62 14.15
CA THR A 5 6.07 13.49 13.72
C THR A 5 5.29 12.19 13.59
N LEU A 6 5.73 11.29 12.70
CA LEU A 6 5.10 9.97 12.54
C LEU A 6 5.06 9.21 13.87
N GLY A 7 6.12 9.29 14.67
CA GLY A 7 6.17 8.69 16.00
C GLY A 7 5.05 9.20 16.92
N ALA A 8 4.97 10.53 17.08
CA ALA A 8 3.97 11.16 17.95
C ALA A 8 2.52 10.88 17.51
N LEU A 9 2.28 10.76 16.20
CA LEU A 9 0.96 10.49 15.63
C LEU A 9 0.60 8.98 15.56
N GLY A 10 1.50 8.10 16.00
CA GLY A 10 1.29 6.64 15.99
C GLY A 10 1.35 6.02 14.59
N PHE A 11 2.20 6.57 13.72
CA PHE A 11 2.50 6.10 12.36
C PHE A 11 3.95 5.59 12.21
N GLY A 12 4.73 5.50 13.29
CA GLY A 12 6.18 5.24 13.22
C GLY A 12 6.62 3.84 12.77
N ALA A 13 5.74 2.85 12.77
CA ALA A 13 6.11 1.47 12.43
C ALA A 13 6.09 1.22 10.91
N ALA A 14 7.26 1.01 10.30
CA ALA A 14 7.38 0.64 8.89
C ALA A 14 7.30 -0.89 8.70
N PRO A 15 6.37 -1.43 7.89
CA PRO A 15 6.25 -2.86 7.61
C PRO A 15 7.55 -3.55 7.14
N ARG A 16 8.44 -2.83 6.46
CA ARG A 16 9.75 -3.37 6.05
C ARG A 16 10.67 -3.66 7.24
N GLU A 17 10.55 -2.90 8.32
CA GLU A 17 11.37 -3.03 9.54
C GLU A 17 10.68 -3.92 10.57
N GLU A 18 9.36 -3.78 10.67
CA GLU A 18 8.45 -4.51 11.56
C GLU A 18 7.40 -5.29 10.75
N PRO A 19 7.74 -6.46 10.17
CA PRO A 19 6.86 -7.17 9.24
C PRO A 19 5.48 -7.55 9.79
N LEU A 20 5.35 -7.71 11.10
CA LEU A 20 4.07 -8.03 11.73
C LEU A 20 3.11 -6.84 11.80
N CYS A 21 3.55 -5.61 11.50
CA CYS A 21 2.65 -4.47 11.38
C CYS A 21 2.05 -4.33 9.99
N TYR A 22 2.44 -5.16 9.01
CA TYR A 22 1.92 -5.09 7.63
C TYR A 22 0.38 -5.11 7.61
N PRO A 23 -0.29 -4.28 6.76
CA PRO A 23 0.28 -3.35 5.77
C PRO A 23 0.79 -2.03 6.36
N GLY A 24 0.77 -1.86 7.67
CA GLY A 24 1.05 -0.60 8.34
C GLY A 24 -0.18 0.30 8.39
N ARG A 25 -0.15 1.29 9.28
CA ARG A 25 -1.28 2.19 9.50
C ARG A 25 -1.40 3.21 8.34
N PRO A 26 -2.52 3.27 7.61
CA PRO A 26 -2.75 4.29 6.60
C PRO A 26 -3.27 5.59 7.21
N VAL A 27 -3.13 6.71 6.49
CA VAL A 27 -3.84 7.95 6.85
C VAL A 27 -5.34 7.79 6.60
N THR A 28 -6.17 8.38 7.45
CA THR A 28 -7.66 8.36 7.34
C THR A 28 -8.24 9.72 6.95
N THR A 29 -7.39 10.74 6.84
CA THR A 29 -7.71 12.05 6.30
C THR A 29 -6.58 12.46 5.36
N PRO A 30 -6.82 13.41 4.43
CA PRO A 30 -5.77 13.80 3.50
C PRO A 30 -4.61 14.48 4.24
N MET A 31 -3.40 14.04 3.92
CA MET A 31 -2.16 14.48 4.57
C MET A 31 -1.05 14.65 3.53
N LEU A 32 -0.12 15.57 3.79
CA LEU A 32 1.17 15.61 3.15
C LEU A 32 2.20 14.95 4.08
N LEU A 33 2.79 13.84 3.65
CA LEU A 33 3.99 13.28 4.28
C LEU A 33 5.20 14.12 3.85
N CYS A 34 5.80 14.85 4.78
CA CYS A 34 6.98 15.69 4.55
C CYS A 34 8.10 15.29 5.53
N GLY A 35 9.17 14.63 5.07
CA GLY A 35 10.23 14.14 5.95
C GLY A 35 9.73 13.11 6.98
N ASP A 36 9.64 13.51 8.25
CA ASP A 36 9.04 12.71 9.33
C ASP A 36 7.67 13.20 9.79
N VAL A 37 7.10 14.20 9.14
CA VAL A 37 5.91 14.87 9.65
C VAL A 37 4.74 14.69 8.70
N LEU A 38 3.53 14.66 9.27
CA LEU A 38 2.28 14.73 8.51
C LEU A 38 1.65 16.10 8.69
N TRP A 39 1.49 16.81 7.58
CA TRP A 39 0.76 18.06 7.54
C TRP A 39 -0.66 17.82 7.03
N PRO A 40 -1.70 18.36 7.69
CA PRO A 40 -3.05 18.33 7.15
C PRO A 40 -3.09 18.90 5.74
N LEU A 41 -3.78 18.19 4.84
CA LEU A 41 -4.00 18.59 3.46
C LEU A 41 -5.50 18.76 3.24
N GLU A 42 -5.91 19.89 2.69
CA GLU A 42 -7.29 20.14 2.31
C GLU A 42 -7.44 19.95 0.81
N VAL A 43 -8.15 18.88 0.43
CA VAL A 43 -8.44 18.56 -0.97
C VAL A 43 -9.65 19.36 -1.42
N ARG A 44 -9.44 20.24 -2.40
CA ARG A 44 -10.46 21.13 -2.98
C ARG A 44 -10.67 20.82 -4.45
N PRO A 45 -11.82 21.23 -5.04
CA PRO A 45 -12.03 21.10 -6.48
C PRO A 45 -10.89 21.69 -7.31
N GLY A 46 -10.45 20.97 -8.34
CA GLY A 46 -9.38 21.37 -9.25
C GLY A 46 -8.06 20.62 -9.07
N PRO A 47 -6.98 21.11 -9.72
CA PRO A 47 -5.70 20.40 -9.76
C PRO A 47 -5.04 20.34 -8.37
N PRO A 48 -4.25 19.27 -8.08
CA PRO A 48 -3.67 19.08 -6.75
C PRO A 48 -2.79 20.23 -6.25
N GLY A 49 -2.17 21.00 -7.15
CA GLY A 49 -1.32 22.13 -6.78
C GLY A 49 -2.03 23.23 -6.00
N GLY A 50 -3.36 23.36 -6.16
CA GLY A 50 -4.20 24.32 -5.44
C GLY A 50 -4.74 23.81 -4.09
N TRP A 51 -4.48 22.56 -3.73
CA TRP A 51 -4.86 22.03 -2.41
C TRP A 51 -4.09 22.74 -1.31
N ALA A 52 -4.71 22.96 -0.16
CA ALA A 52 -4.09 23.74 0.93
C ALA A 52 -3.39 22.80 1.92
N VAL A 53 -2.12 23.06 2.20
CA VAL A 53 -1.35 22.35 3.24
C VAL A 53 -1.22 23.25 4.46
N THR A 54 -1.65 22.77 5.62
CA THR A 54 -1.55 23.53 6.88
C THR A 54 -0.24 23.18 7.58
N GLY A 55 0.82 23.93 7.27
CA GLY A 55 2.13 23.84 7.91
C GLY A 55 2.31 24.79 9.10
N PRO A 56 3.52 24.88 9.67
CA PRO A 56 3.82 25.81 10.77
C PRO A 56 3.59 27.28 10.45
N GLY A 57 3.73 27.67 9.19
CA GLY A 57 3.51 29.04 8.70
C GLY A 57 2.06 29.37 8.33
N GLY A 58 1.12 28.45 8.56
CA GLY A 58 -0.28 28.57 8.12
C GLY A 58 -0.57 27.79 6.83
N PRO A 59 -1.79 27.94 6.28
CA PRO A 59 -2.18 27.28 5.04
C PRO A 59 -1.50 27.90 3.83
N GLU A 60 -0.85 27.08 2.99
CA GLU A 60 -0.29 27.48 1.70
C GLU A 60 -0.67 26.46 0.60
N PRO A 61 -0.73 26.85 -0.69
CA PRO A 61 -0.96 25.91 -1.78
C PRO A 61 0.12 24.82 -1.84
N LEU A 62 -0.28 23.59 -2.18
CA LEU A 62 0.62 22.44 -2.25
C LEU A 62 1.82 22.71 -3.16
N ASP A 63 1.62 23.31 -4.34
CA ASP A 63 2.71 23.57 -5.28
C ASP A 63 3.67 24.65 -4.77
N ALA A 64 3.19 25.64 -4.00
CA ALA A 64 4.04 26.64 -3.38
C ALA A 64 4.95 26.00 -2.31
N LEU A 65 4.38 25.13 -1.48
CA LEU A 65 5.13 24.36 -0.49
C LEU A 65 6.16 23.44 -1.16
N LEU A 66 5.76 22.67 -2.17
CA LEU A 66 6.67 21.78 -2.89
C LEU A 66 7.84 22.55 -3.51
N ALA A 67 7.58 23.70 -4.15
CA ALA A 67 8.63 24.56 -4.70
C ALA A 67 9.60 25.05 -3.61
N ARG A 68 9.09 25.48 -2.45
CA ARG A 68 9.92 25.90 -1.30
C ARG A 68 10.78 24.76 -0.75
N LEU A 69 10.27 23.53 -0.79
CA LEU A 69 11.00 22.31 -0.40
C LEU A 69 11.96 21.80 -1.50
N GLY A 70 12.08 22.50 -2.64
CA GLY A 70 12.86 22.06 -3.79
C GLY A 70 12.33 20.80 -4.47
N GLN A 71 11.05 20.49 -4.27
CA GLN A 71 10.38 19.29 -4.80
C GLN A 71 9.64 19.61 -6.10
N ARG A 72 9.44 18.58 -6.93
CA ARG A 72 8.63 18.72 -8.15
C ARG A 72 7.18 19.00 -7.80
N GLY A 73 6.59 19.99 -8.48
CA GLY A 73 5.18 20.36 -8.34
C GLY A 73 4.22 19.24 -8.75
N SER A 74 2.96 19.36 -8.36
CA SER A 74 1.92 18.35 -8.52
C SER A 74 1.66 17.92 -9.96
N ALA A 75 1.83 18.82 -10.94
CA ALA A 75 1.69 18.51 -12.36
C ALA A 75 2.70 17.44 -12.85
N HIS A 76 3.79 17.22 -12.11
CA HIS A 76 4.80 16.21 -12.40
C HIS A 76 4.66 14.95 -11.53
N ARG A 77 3.50 14.78 -10.88
CA ARG A 77 3.25 13.66 -9.97
C ARG A 77 2.20 12.72 -10.55
N CYS A 78 2.41 11.43 -10.34
CA CYS A 78 1.48 10.39 -10.74
C CYS A 78 0.68 9.87 -9.54
N PRO A 79 -0.66 9.71 -9.68
CA PRO A 79 -1.47 9.07 -8.65
C PRO A 79 -1.24 7.55 -8.67
N VAL A 80 -0.93 6.99 -7.49
CA VAL A 80 -0.79 5.55 -7.27
C VAL A 80 -1.73 5.13 -6.13
N LEU A 81 -2.70 4.29 -6.44
CA LEU A 81 -3.61 3.66 -5.49
C LEU A 81 -2.84 2.60 -4.68
N ALA A 82 -2.78 2.79 -3.37
CA ALA A 82 -2.11 1.89 -2.44
C ALA A 82 -3.10 0.93 -1.78
N VAL A 83 -2.90 -0.36 -2.00
CA VAL A 83 -3.71 -1.46 -1.41
C VAL A 83 -2.96 -2.25 -0.34
N GLY A 84 -1.76 -1.81 0.02
CA GLY A 84 -0.85 -2.48 0.93
C GLY A 84 0.12 -1.49 1.56
N SER A 85 1.38 -1.91 1.75
CA SER A 85 2.34 -1.12 2.54
C SER A 85 2.62 0.31 2.05
N ASN A 86 2.37 0.61 0.78
CA ASN A 86 2.50 1.98 0.26
C ASN A 86 1.45 2.96 0.83
N ALA A 87 0.40 2.47 1.50
CA ALA A 87 -0.54 3.34 2.21
C ALA A 87 0.01 3.84 3.55
N SER A 88 1.07 3.21 4.08
CA SER A 88 1.70 3.55 5.35
C SER A 88 2.73 4.69 5.18
N PRO A 89 2.57 5.82 5.90
CA PRO A 89 3.54 6.90 5.87
C PRO A 89 4.96 6.47 6.28
N ALA A 90 5.10 5.64 7.33
CA ALA A 90 6.41 5.13 7.74
C ALA A 90 7.04 4.23 6.68
N GLN A 91 6.24 3.42 5.97
CA GLN A 91 6.79 2.62 4.87
C GLN A 91 7.36 3.49 3.74
N LEU A 92 6.62 4.54 3.36
CA LEU A 92 7.05 5.46 2.31
C LEU A 92 8.29 6.24 2.73
N ARG A 93 8.30 6.79 3.95
CA ARG A 93 9.48 7.43 4.54
C ARG A 93 10.67 6.48 4.53
N HIS A 94 10.50 5.23 4.99
CA HIS A 94 11.55 4.23 5.01
C HIS A 94 12.13 3.98 3.60
N LYS A 95 11.27 3.81 2.59
CA LYS A 95 11.70 3.58 1.20
C LYS A 95 12.52 4.77 0.66
N LEU A 96 11.99 5.99 0.82
CA LEU A 96 12.55 7.21 0.24
C LEU A 96 13.80 7.69 1.00
N ALA A 97 13.75 7.77 2.33
CA ALA A 97 14.87 8.24 3.15
C ALA A 97 16.12 7.36 3.01
N ARG A 98 15.94 6.04 2.90
CA ARG A 98 17.04 5.09 2.64
C ARG A 98 17.73 5.27 1.29
N ARG A 99 17.11 6.02 0.37
CA ARG A 99 17.65 6.36 -0.94
C ARG A 99 18.10 7.82 -1.03
N GLY A 100 18.04 8.56 0.09
CA GLY A 100 18.36 9.99 0.11
C GLY A 100 17.38 10.85 -0.69
N ILE A 101 16.19 10.31 -1.02
CA ILE A 101 15.19 11.02 -1.80
C ILE A 101 14.32 11.88 -0.88
N GLY A 102 14.01 13.09 -1.34
CA GLY A 102 13.10 14.01 -0.67
C GLY A 102 11.75 13.36 -0.37
N VAL A 103 11.35 13.37 0.89
CA VAL A 103 10.05 12.86 1.34
C VAL A 103 9.06 14.01 1.31
N ALA A 104 8.26 14.09 0.25
CA ALA A 104 7.14 15.01 0.10
C ALA A 104 6.07 14.32 -0.75
N VAL A 105 5.12 13.63 -0.12
CA VAL A 105 4.13 12.77 -0.78
C VAL A 105 2.73 13.11 -0.28
N PRO A 106 1.84 13.65 -1.13
CA PRO A 106 0.42 13.74 -0.82
C PRO A 106 -0.19 12.35 -0.68
N LEU A 107 -0.91 12.13 0.42
CA LEU A 107 -1.61 10.90 0.78
C LEU A 107 -3.09 11.25 0.95
N VAL A 108 -3.95 10.77 0.06
CA VAL A 108 -5.38 11.11 0.07
C VAL A 108 -6.21 9.84 0.13
N PRO A 109 -6.99 9.63 1.21
CA PRO A 109 -8.05 8.63 1.22
C PRO A 109 -9.08 8.93 0.13
N VAL A 110 -9.38 7.94 -0.69
CA VAL A 110 -10.33 8.02 -1.80
C VAL A 110 -11.30 6.85 -1.71
N ARG A 111 -12.54 7.09 -2.12
CA ARG A 111 -13.54 6.03 -2.24
C ARG A 111 -13.41 5.37 -3.61
N VAL A 112 -13.17 4.07 -3.62
CA VAL A 112 -12.92 3.26 -4.81
C VAL A 112 -14.03 2.24 -4.98
N ARG A 113 -14.53 2.07 -6.21
CA ARG A 113 -15.50 1.03 -6.57
C ARG A 113 -14.91 0.04 -7.56
N GLY A 114 -15.36 -1.22 -7.50
CA GLY A 114 -15.01 -2.24 -8.48
C GLY A 114 -13.76 -3.06 -8.14
N ILE A 115 -13.13 -2.81 -7.00
CA ILE A 115 -11.91 -3.50 -6.55
C ILE A 115 -12.02 -3.87 -5.07
N SER A 116 -11.64 -5.11 -4.76
CA SER A 116 -11.40 -5.59 -3.41
C SER A 116 -9.93 -5.88 -3.16
N VAL A 117 -9.56 -6.00 -1.88
CA VAL A 117 -8.18 -6.27 -1.43
C VAL A 117 -8.15 -7.58 -0.67
N GLY A 118 -7.40 -8.54 -1.20
CA GLY A 118 -7.19 -9.85 -0.60
C GLY A 118 -5.79 -10.03 -0.03
N VAL A 119 -5.57 -11.13 0.67
CA VAL A 119 -4.21 -11.58 1.03
C VAL A 119 -3.57 -12.20 -0.22
N SER A 120 -2.41 -11.73 -0.63
CA SER A 120 -1.69 -12.31 -1.76
C SER A 120 -1.19 -13.71 -1.45
N ALA A 121 -1.24 -14.61 -2.44
CA ALA A 121 -0.78 -15.99 -2.27
C ALA A 121 0.75 -16.15 -2.41
N HIS A 122 1.52 -15.32 -1.70
CA HIS A 122 2.97 -15.44 -1.58
C HIS A 122 3.51 -14.83 -0.30
N ILE A 123 4.72 -15.22 0.06
CA ILE A 123 5.44 -14.67 1.20
C ILE A 123 6.42 -13.62 0.68
N GLY A 124 6.27 -12.38 1.15
CA GLY A 124 7.16 -11.27 0.82
C GLY A 124 8.53 -11.43 1.48
N PRO A 125 9.57 -10.75 0.95
CA PRO A 125 10.96 -10.95 1.37
C PRO A 125 11.25 -10.53 2.82
N ALA A 126 10.40 -9.67 3.41
CA ALA A 126 10.52 -9.31 4.82
C ALA A 126 9.81 -10.30 5.77
N GLY A 127 9.11 -11.30 5.24
CA GLY A 127 8.38 -12.31 6.01
C GLY A 127 6.89 -12.03 6.19
N TYR A 128 6.39 -10.84 5.85
CA TYR A 128 4.94 -10.62 5.74
C TYR A 128 4.38 -11.31 4.49
N VAL A 129 3.08 -11.60 4.52
CA VAL A 129 2.28 -12.02 3.37
C VAL A 129 1.53 -10.77 2.92
N PRO A 130 1.86 -10.19 1.76
CA PRO A 130 1.31 -8.89 1.37
C PRO A 130 -0.14 -9.00 0.93
N THR A 131 -0.75 -7.84 0.70
CA THR A 131 -2.06 -7.74 0.07
C THR A 131 -1.95 -7.76 -1.45
N ALA A 132 -3.02 -8.16 -2.12
CA ALA A 132 -3.16 -8.06 -3.57
C ALA A 132 -4.57 -7.56 -3.92
N PRO A 133 -4.69 -6.63 -4.88
CA PRO A 133 -5.98 -6.17 -5.35
C PRO A 133 -6.59 -7.19 -6.32
N PHE A 134 -7.92 -7.25 -6.39
CA PHE A 134 -8.63 -8.07 -7.37
C PHE A 134 -9.94 -7.41 -7.80
N PRO A 135 -10.44 -7.68 -9.02
CA PRO A 135 -11.72 -7.15 -9.48
C PRO A 135 -12.89 -7.64 -8.61
N ASP A 136 -13.72 -6.70 -8.18
CA ASP A 136 -14.95 -6.98 -7.42
C ASP A 136 -15.96 -5.87 -7.73
N PRO A 137 -16.84 -6.06 -8.73
CA PRO A 137 -17.77 -5.03 -9.19
C PRO A 137 -18.69 -4.49 -8.10
N GLY A 138 -19.02 -5.31 -7.10
CA GLY A 138 -19.89 -4.94 -5.99
C GLY A 138 -19.17 -4.21 -4.85
N ALA A 139 -17.85 -4.20 -4.83
CA ALA A 139 -17.09 -3.60 -3.75
C ALA A 139 -17.04 -2.08 -3.83
N GLU A 140 -17.19 -1.46 -2.67
CA GLU A 140 -16.82 -0.08 -2.39
C GLU A 140 -15.89 -0.06 -1.18
N ARG A 141 -14.73 0.60 -1.31
CA ARG A 141 -13.73 0.68 -0.23
C ARG A 141 -13.09 2.05 -0.18
N GLU A 142 -12.64 2.44 1.00
CA GLU A 142 -11.70 3.55 1.15
C GLU A 142 -10.26 3.02 1.05
N LEU A 143 -9.46 3.65 0.19
CA LEU A 143 -8.06 3.33 -0.06
C LEU A 143 -7.26 4.63 -0.18
N VAL A 144 -5.94 4.58 -0.06
CA VAL A 144 -5.10 5.79 -0.15
C VAL A 144 -4.50 5.91 -1.54
N VAL A 145 -4.66 7.06 -2.19
CA VAL A 145 -3.85 7.43 -3.36
C VAL A 145 -2.64 8.25 -2.88
N CYS A 146 -1.48 7.90 -3.41
CA CYS A 146 -0.21 8.58 -3.18
C CYS A 146 0.21 9.31 -4.47
N TRP A 147 0.70 10.55 -4.38
CA TRP A 147 1.19 11.30 -5.55
C TRP A 147 2.71 11.37 -5.56
N PHE A 148 3.33 10.53 -6.39
CA PHE A 148 4.78 10.45 -6.52
C PHE A 148 5.28 11.24 -7.71
N ASP A 149 6.33 12.04 -7.54
CA ASP A 149 7.14 12.46 -8.68
C ASP A 149 7.94 11.29 -9.26
N GLU A 150 8.62 11.52 -10.38
CA GLU A 150 9.33 10.47 -11.11
C GLU A 150 10.40 9.76 -10.26
N GLU A 151 11.15 10.50 -9.44
CA GLU A 151 12.24 9.94 -8.64
C GLU A 151 11.70 9.11 -7.48
N GLN A 152 10.68 9.64 -6.79
CA GLN A 152 9.98 8.90 -5.75
C GLN A 152 9.33 7.63 -6.32
N LEU A 153 8.71 7.71 -7.50
CA LEU A 153 8.07 6.57 -8.16
C LEU A 153 9.08 5.47 -8.50
N ARG A 154 10.28 5.83 -9.01
CA ARG A 154 11.34 4.84 -9.28
C ARG A 154 11.77 4.09 -8.01
N VAL A 155 11.84 4.77 -6.87
CA VAL A 155 12.15 4.13 -5.58
C VAL A 155 11.05 3.17 -5.17
N VAL A 156 9.78 3.54 -5.35
CA VAL A 156 8.65 2.65 -5.06
C VAL A 156 8.70 1.44 -6.01
N ASP A 157 8.82 1.65 -7.32
CA ASP A 157 8.89 0.61 -8.36
C ASP A 157 10.00 -0.42 -8.07
N ALA A 158 11.19 0.03 -7.64
CA ALA A 158 12.30 -0.87 -7.30
C ALA A 158 12.00 -1.84 -6.14
N GLY A 159 11.01 -1.52 -5.30
CA GLY A 159 10.56 -2.35 -4.18
C GLY A 159 9.45 -3.34 -4.53
N GLU A 160 8.84 -3.24 -5.72
CA GLU A 160 7.64 -3.99 -6.13
C GLU A 160 7.99 -5.07 -7.17
N PHE A 161 9.12 -5.77 -6.97
CA PHE A 161 9.61 -6.80 -7.89
C PHE A 161 8.57 -7.89 -8.13
N GLY A 162 8.26 -8.20 -9.39
CA GLY A 162 7.24 -9.18 -9.77
C GLY A 162 5.80 -8.64 -9.81
N TYR A 163 5.60 -7.35 -9.53
CA TYR A 163 4.32 -6.67 -9.73
C TYR A 163 4.29 -5.96 -11.08
N ARG A 164 3.09 -5.88 -11.66
CA ARG A 164 2.80 -4.96 -12.77
C ARG A 164 2.21 -3.67 -12.22
N ARG A 165 2.43 -2.54 -12.89
CA ARG A 165 1.81 -1.26 -12.54
C ARG A 165 0.86 -0.76 -13.63
N PRO A 166 -0.29 -1.43 -13.87
CA PRO A 166 -1.28 -0.93 -14.84
C PRO A 166 -1.86 0.41 -14.40
N LEU A 167 -2.23 1.25 -15.39
CA LEU A 167 -3.08 2.40 -15.16
C LEU A 167 -4.54 1.94 -15.11
N LEU A 168 -5.19 2.12 -13.97
CA LEU A 168 -6.63 1.93 -13.85
C LEU A 168 -7.34 3.14 -14.42
N SER A 169 -8.29 2.91 -15.33
CA SER A 169 -9.16 3.97 -15.81
C SER A 169 -10.22 4.31 -14.77
N GLY A 170 -10.43 5.60 -14.49
CA GLY A 170 -11.45 6.09 -13.58
C GLY A 170 -12.88 5.85 -14.04
N SER A 171 -13.10 5.51 -15.32
CA SER A 171 -14.40 5.07 -15.82
C SER A 171 -14.70 3.62 -15.46
N ALA A 172 -13.70 2.73 -15.53
CA ALA A 172 -13.83 1.32 -15.16
C ALA A 172 -13.75 1.10 -13.65
N VAL A 173 -12.93 1.90 -12.96
CA VAL A 173 -12.72 1.85 -11.51
C VAL A 173 -12.93 3.25 -10.97
N PRO A 174 -14.16 3.63 -10.59
CA PRO A 174 -14.43 4.95 -10.02
C PRO A 174 -13.56 5.23 -8.79
N LEU A 175 -12.77 6.31 -8.84
CA LEU A 175 -12.03 6.84 -7.69
C LEU A 175 -12.55 8.24 -7.36
N LEU A 176 -13.22 8.38 -6.22
CA LEU A 176 -13.81 9.63 -5.76
C LEU A 176 -12.94 10.27 -4.68
N LEU A 177 -12.48 11.49 -4.97
CA LEU A 177 -11.74 12.33 -4.02
C LEU A 177 -12.68 12.87 -2.94
N PRO A 178 -12.14 13.29 -1.77
CA PRO A 178 -12.90 14.01 -0.75
C PRO A 178 -13.58 15.29 -1.24
N SER A 179 -13.04 15.94 -2.29
CA SER A 179 -13.68 17.11 -2.93
C SER A 179 -14.97 16.78 -3.70
N GLY A 180 -15.27 15.49 -3.90
CA GLY A 180 -16.37 15.02 -4.76
C GLY A 180 -15.98 14.85 -6.24
N GLU A 181 -14.76 15.21 -6.62
CA GLU A 181 -14.27 15.00 -7.98
C GLU A 181 -13.82 13.55 -8.21
N ARG A 182 -13.91 13.10 -9.46
CA ARG A 182 -13.43 11.79 -9.88
C ARG A 182 -12.04 11.90 -10.46
N LEU A 183 -11.12 11.04 -10.03
CA LEU A 183 -9.84 10.91 -10.72
C LEU A 183 -10.05 10.24 -12.07
N PRO A 184 -9.39 10.72 -13.14
CA PRO A 184 -9.46 10.09 -14.46
C PRO A 184 -8.78 8.71 -14.50
N GLY A 185 -7.90 8.44 -13.54
CA GLY A 185 -7.25 7.15 -13.35
C GLY A 185 -6.17 7.21 -12.27
N ALA A 186 -5.71 6.04 -11.85
CA ALA A 186 -4.58 5.90 -10.95
C ALA A 186 -3.81 4.61 -11.27
N TYR A 187 -2.50 4.63 -11.07
CA TYR A 187 -1.70 3.42 -11.14
C TYR A 187 -1.95 2.55 -9.91
N LEU A 188 -1.72 1.24 -10.04
CA LEU A 188 -1.84 0.27 -8.94
C LEU A 188 -0.77 -0.79 -9.13
N TYR A 189 -0.19 -1.31 -8.05
CA TYR A 189 0.63 -2.51 -8.13
C TYR A 189 -0.23 -3.78 -8.07
N GLU A 190 -0.17 -4.57 -9.13
CA GLU A 190 -0.88 -5.83 -9.29
C GLU A 190 0.09 -7.02 -9.18
N SER A 191 -0.23 -7.95 -8.29
CA SER A 191 0.54 -9.18 -8.06
C SER A 191 0.13 -10.30 -9.02
N GLY A 192 1.12 -10.98 -9.63
CA GLY A 192 0.89 -12.20 -10.40
C GLY A 192 0.62 -13.46 -9.55
N HIS A 193 0.70 -13.36 -8.22
CA HIS A 193 0.56 -14.52 -7.33
C HIS A 193 -0.89 -14.90 -7.04
N GLY A 194 -1.86 -14.07 -7.40
CA GLY A 194 -3.26 -14.25 -7.01
C GLY A 194 -3.47 -14.00 -5.51
N VAL A 195 -4.57 -14.50 -4.98
CA VAL A 195 -4.98 -14.32 -3.58
C VAL A 195 -5.17 -15.65 -2.86
N LEU A 196 -5.02 -15.65 -1.54
CA LEU A 196 -5.33 -16.81 -0.72
C LEU A 196 -6.83 -17.03 -0.61
N ALA A 197 -7.26 -18.29 -0.66
CA ALA A 197 -8.62 -18.70 -0.31
C ALA A 197 -8.83 -18.64 1.21
N GLY A 198 -10.01 -18.18 1.61
CA GLY A 198 -10.55 -18.37 2.94
C GLY A 198 -11.07 -19.81 3.12
N PRO A 199 -11.47 -20.18 4.35
CA PRO A 199 -12.10 -21.48 4.63
C PRO A 199 -13.39 -21.73 3.83
N ASP A 200 -14.05 -20.66 3.39
CA ASP A 200 -15.25 -20.65 2.55
C ASP A 200 -14.94 -20.76 1.04
N GLY A 201 -13.67 -20.85 0.67
CA GLY A 201 -13.21 -20.89 -0.73
C GLY A 201 -13.24 -19.52 -1.43
N LEU A 202 -13.65 -18.45 -0.74
CA LEU A 202 -13.65 -17.09 -1.28
C LEU A 202 -12.29 -16.41 -1.05
N PRO A 203 -11.98 -15.29 -1.74
CA PRO A 203 -10.78 -14.52 -1.46
C PRO A 203 -10.70 -14.12 0.02
N ARG A 204 -9.62 -14.53 0.70
CA ARG A 204 -9.35 -14.14 2.08
C ARG A 204 -9.12 -12.61 2.14
N PRO A 205 -9.86 -11.87 2.98
CA PRO A 205 -9.73 -10.42 3.09
C PRO A 205 -8.32 -9.98 3.50
N GLY A 206 -7.79 -8.96 2.83
CA GLY A 206 -6.49 -8.35 3.12
C GLY A 206 -6.58 -7.16 4.08
N GLY A 207 -5.42 -6.76 4.64
CA GLY A 207 -5.29 -5.54 5.46
C GLY A 207 -5.67 -5.68 6.93
N GLY A 208 -5.92 -6.89 7.42
CA GLY A 208 -6.13 -7.19 8.84
C GLY A 208 -4.83 -7.43 9.62
N ASP A 209 -4.95 -8.03 10.81
CA ASP A 209 -3.80 -8.34 11.67
C ASP A 209 -2.88 -9.41 11.04
N GLN A 210 -1.63 -9.04 10.80
CA GLN A 210 -0.65 -9.92 10.15
C GLN A 210 -0.27 -11.12 11.02
N ALA A 211 -0.15 -10.95 12.33
CA ALA A 211 0.22 -12.04 13.23
C ALA A 211 -0.89 -13.09 13.33
N ALA A 212 -2.15 -12.66 13.36
CA ALA A 212 -3.33 -13.52 13.30
C ALA A 212 -3.40 -14.26 11.97
N LEU A 213 -3.14 -13.59 10.84
CA LEU A 213 -3.04 -14.23 9.54
C LEU A 213 -1.97 -15.33 9.55
N LEU A 214 -0.75 -15.03 9.96
CA LEU A 214 0.35 -16.00 9.97
C LEU A 214 0.05 -17.17 10.92
N THR A 215 -0.57 -16.90 12.07
CA THR A 215 -1.02 -17.94 13.01
C THR A 215 -2.03 -18.88 12.36
N ALA A 216 -3.01 -18.34 11.63
CA ALA A 216 -4.01 -19.14 10.92
C ALA A 216 -3.38 -19.99 9.79
N LEU A 217 -2.43 -19.43 9.02
CA LEU A 217 -1.71 -20.17 7.97
C LEU A 217 -0.86 -21.30 8.57
N LEU A 218 -0.17 -21.03 9.68
CA LEU A 218 0.60 -22.05 10.40
C LEU A 218 -0.32 -23.16 10.91
N ALA A 219 -1.44 -22.82 11.54
CA ALA A 219 -2.42 -23.81 12.03
C ALA A 219 -2.92 -24.72 10.89
N GLY A 220 -3.22 -24.13 9.72
CA GLY A 220 -3.74 -24.85 8.56
C GLY A 220 -2.73 -25.75 7.82
N SER A 221 -1.42 -25.62 8.05
CA SER A 221 -0.42 -26.39 7.31
C SER A 221 0.74 -26.88 8.19
N ALA A 222 0.83 -28.21 8.34
CA ALA A 222 1.98 -28.84 9.00
C ALA A 222 3.29 -28.59 8.26
N ARG A 223 3.25 -28.48 6.92
CA ARG A 223 4.43 -28.20 6.08
C ARG A 223 4.92 -26.78 6.28
N LEU A 224 4.02 -25.79 6.31
CA LEU A 224 4.39 -24.41 6.64
C LEU A 224 4.96 -24.33 8.06
N ARG A 225 4.34 -24.99 9.04
CA ARG A 225 4.84 -25.00 10.43
C ARG A 225 6.23 -25.62 10.57
N ALA A 226 6.51 -26.71 9.86
CA ALA A 226 7.84 -27.32 9.85
C ALA A 226 8.90 -26.37 9.25
N LEU A 227 8.56 -25.73 8.14
CA LEU A 227 9.47 -24.83 7.41
C LEU A 227 9.69 -23.49 8.13
N LEU A 228 8.61 -22.83 8.52
CA LEU A 228 8.58 -21.43 8.99
C LEU A 228 8.59 -21.32 10.52
N GLY A 229 8.42 -22.44 11.23
CA GLY A 229 8.42 -22.50 12.68
C GLY A 229 7.02 -22.39 13.30
N PRO A 230 6.94 -22.39 14.64
CA PRO A 230 5.69 -22.60 15.34
C PRO A 230 4.81 -21.35 15.43
N ASP A 231 5.37 -20.16 15.19
CA ASP A 231 4.73 -18.88 15.49
C ASP A 231 5.10 -17.78 14.48
N PRO A 232 4.35 -16.66 14.41
CA PRO A 232 4.61 -15.56 13.49
C PRO A 232 6.01 -14.92 13.60
N ARG A 233 6.60 -14.85 14.80
CA ARG A 233 7.95 -14.28 14.96
C ARG A 233 9.00 -15.23 14.39
N SER A 234 8.86 -16.53 14.63
CA SER A 234 9.69 -17.56 14.02
C SER A 234 9.59 -17.54 12.49
N TRP A 235 8.38 -17.39 11.95
CA TRP A 235 8.12 -17.24 10.52
C TRP A 235 8.91 -16.08 9.93
N VAL A 236 8.72 -14.86 10.48
CA VAL A 236 9.38 -13.65 9.98
C VAL A 236 10.90 -13.78 10.07
N ARG A 237 11.42 -14.28 11.21
CA ARG A 237 12.85 -14.48 11.42
C ARG A 237 13.46 -15.42 10.37
N ARG A 238 12.82 -16.56 10.09
CA ARG A 238 13.34 -17.55 9.14
C ARG A 238 13.35 -17.03 7.71
N VAL A 239 12.27 -16.37 7.28
CA VAL A 239 12.20 -15.76 5.94
C VAL A 239 13.27 -14.68 5.77
N ARG A 240 13.46 -13.82 6.78
CA ARG A 240 14.49 -12.77 6.74
C ARG A 240 15.92 -13.32 6.75
N ALA A 241 16.14 -14.47 7.37
CA ALA A 241 17.44 -15.11 7.39
C ALA A 241 17.80 -15.75 6.03
N GLN A 242 16.80 -16.30 5.33
CA GLN A 242 17.01 -17.03 4.08
C GLN A 242 15.81 -16.84 3.13
N GLU A 243 16.00 -16.06 2.06
CA GLU A 243 14.94 -15.76 1.07
C GLU A 243 14.30 -17.04 0.49
N ALA A 244 15.11 -18.08 0.25
CA ALA A 244 14.64 -19.36 -0.26
C ALA A 244 13.55 -20.01 0.60
N VAL A 245 13.51 -19.72 1.92
CA VAL A 245 12.46 -20.21 2.83
C VAL A 245 11.11 -19.56 2.50
N GLY A 246 11.08 -18.26 2.19
CA GLY A 246 9.86 -17.57 1.76
C GLY A 246 9.37 -18.06 0.38
N VAL A 247 10.31 -18.31 -0.53
CA VAL A 247 10.01 -18.90 -1.85
C VAL A 247 9.39 -20.30 -1.69
N GLU A 248 9.97 -21.15 -0.84
CA GLU A 248 9.44 -22.50 -0.61
C GLU A 248 8.09 -22.47 0.11
N GLY A 249 7.91 -21.60 1.11
CA GLY A 249 6.61 -21.40 1.75
C GLY A 249 5.54 -20.95 0.74
N THR A 250 5.90 -20.09 -0.21
CA THR A 250 5.02 -19.70 -1.33
C THR A 250 4.64 -20.90 -2.21
N ARG A 251 5.56 -21.81 -2.48
CA ARG A 251 5.25 -23.05 -3.22
C ARG A 251 4.31 -23.96 -2.44
N ILE A 252 4.48 -24.06 -1.12
CA ILE A 252 3.58 -24.85 -0.25
C ILE A 252 2.15 -24.30 -0.31
N LEU A 253 1.96 -22.98 -0.20
CA LEU A 253 0.63 -22.34 -0.32
C LEU A 253 -0.07 -22.75 -1.63
N ALA A 254 0.67 -22.78 -2.74
CA ALA A 254 0.12 -23.20 -4.03
C ALA A 254 -0.15 -24.72 -4.10
N ALA A 255 0.77 -25.54 -3.58
CA ALA A 255 0.66 -27.01 -3.61
C ALA A 255 -0.48 -27.53 -2.72
N GLU A 256 -0.83 -26.81 -1.66
CA GLU A 256 -1.96 -27.13 -0.77
C GLU A 256 -3.29 -26.55 -1.28
N GLY A 257 -3.31 -25.96 -2.47
CA GLY A 257 -4.54 -25.51 -3.13
C GLY A 257 -5.10 -24.20 -2.59
N TRP A 258 -4.34 -23.44 -1.78
CA TRP A 258 -4.85 -22.20 -1.18
C TRP A 258 -4.84 -21.00 -2.13
N ARG A 259 -4.26 -21.13 -3.32
CA ARG A 259 -4.16 -20.03 -4.28
C ARG A 259 -5.38 -19.97 -5.20
N LEU A 260 -6.10 -18.86 -5.13
CA LEU A 260 -7.09 -18.45 -6.12
C LEU A 260 -6.43 -17.57 -7.19
N ARG A 261 -6.64 -17.92 -8.47
CA ARG A 261 -6.30 -17.06 -9.60
C ARG A 261 -7.54 -16.29 -10.03
N LEU A 262 -7.48 -14.97 -9.91
CA LEU A 262 -8.55 -14.07 -10.31
C LEU A 262 -8.16 -13.33 -11.60
N PRO A 263 -9.13 -12.80 -12.36
CA PRO A 263 -8.83 -11.96 -13.52
C PRO A 263 -7.96 -10.77 -13.13
N GLY A 264 -7.05 -10.38 -14.03
CA GLY A 264 -6.24 -9.19 -13.82
C GLY A 264 -7.05 -7.90 -13.97
N LEU A 265 -6.62 -6.85 -13.28
CA LEU A 265 -7.20 -5.50 -13.33
C LEU A 265 -6.82 -4.74 -14.61
N GLY A 266 -5.74 -5.13 -15.28
CA GLY A 266 -5.32 -4.50 -16.55
C GLY A 266 -6.33 -4.66 -17.70
N THR A 267 -7.27 -5.61 -17.61
CA THR A 267 -8.36 -5.82 -18.58
C THR A 267 -9.75 -5.58 -18.00
N PHE A 268 -9.84 -5.06 -16.78
CA PHE A 268 -11.12 -4.85 -16.11
C PHE A 268 -11.86 -3.65 -16.73
N GLN A 269 -13.11 -3.88 -17.16
CA GLN A 269 -13.91 -2.86 -17.86
C GLN A 269 -15.04 -2.25 -17.03
N GLY A 270 -15.13 -2.50 -15.72
CA GLY A 270 -16.11 -1.86 -14.83
C GLY A 270 -17.53 -1.97 -15.35
N ARG A 271 -18.20 -3.11 -15.14
CA ARG A 271 -19.64 -3.20 -15.39
C ARG A 271 -20.42 -2.70 -14.20
#